data_AF-A0AA88R3S2-F1
#
_entry.id   AF-A0AA88R3S2-F1
#
_cell.length_a   1.000
_cell.length_b   1.000
_cell.length_c   1.000
_cell.angle_alpha   90.00
_cell.angle_beta   90.00
_cell.angle_gamma   90.00
#
_symmetry.space_group_name_H-M   'P 1'
#
loop_
_entity.id
_entity.type
_entity.pdbx_description
1 polymer ?
#
loop_
_entity_poly.entity_id
_entity_poly.type
_entity_poly.pdbx_seq_one_letter_code
_entity_poly.pdbx_strand_id
1 'polypeptide(L)'
;MGKSYYGVGLTLQGNLRSQAVTVHKKYTGSSRFEDANIVESEKAVVAADDGRCSEVGASVLRRGGHVVDAAIATTLCLGIVNPMASGIGGEGFMIVRSSATSQTQAFDIRETAPLAATERGLHRLMALLTKENGRGKSQEDQAL
;
A
#
# COMPACT_ATOMS: atom_id res chain seq x y z
N MET A 1 30.89 -7.98 -0.47
CA MET A 1 29.63 -8.29 0.25
C MET A 1 28.52 -7.42 -0.31
N GLY A 2 27.81 -7.89 -1.34
CA GLY A 2 26.71 -7.16 -1.99
C GLY A 2 25.36 -7.72 -1.53
N LYS A 3 24.42 -6.86 -1.17
CA LYS A 3 23.06 -7.25 -0.77
C LYS A 3 22.21 -7.41 -2.04
N SER A 4 21.76 -8.64 -2.33
CA SER A 4 20.79 -8.93 -3.39
C SER A 4 19.37 -8.76 -2.85
N TYR A 5 18.59 -7.93 -3.53
CA TYR A 5 17.15 -7.78 -3.33
C TYR A 5 16.44 -8.49 -4.49
N TYR A 6 15.51 -9.38 -4.18
CA TYR A 6 14.66 -10.04 -5.17
C TYR A 6 13.23 -9.52 -4.99
N GLY A 7 12.77 -8.74 -5.97
CA GLY A 7 11.35 -8.45 -6.19
C GLY A 7 10.77 -9.50 -7.15
N VAL A 8 9.54 -9.94 -6.84
CA VAL A 8 8.61 -10.83 -7.57
C VAL A 8 9.18 -11.55 -8.80
N GLY A 9 9.34 -12.87 -8.67
CA GLY A 9 9.95 -13.73 -9.68
C GLY A 9 9.09 -14.00 -10.91
N LEU A 10 9.78 -14.10 -12.05
CA LEU A 10 9.45 -15.05 -13.12
C LEU A 10 10.76 -15.75 -13.50
N THR A 11 10.89 -17.03 -13.13
CA THR A 11 12.01 -17.90 -13.52
C THR A 11 11.82 -18.36 -14.97
N LEU A 12 12.75 -17.99 -15.86
CA LEU A 12 12.94 -18.70 -17.13
C LEU A 12 14.38 -19.19 -17.21
N GLN A 13 14.50 -20.51 -17.23
CA GLN A 13 15.72 -21.31 -17.28
C GLN A 13 16.20 -21.37 -18.73
N GLY A 14 17.42 -20.92 -19.03
CA GLY A 14 17.97 -21.00 -20.41
C GLY A 14 19.38 -20.45 -20.55
N ASN A 15 20.23 -21.22 -21.24
CA ASN A 15 21.69 -21.19 -21.25
C ASN A 15 22.29 -20.20 -22.30
N LEU A 16 23.56 -19.83 -22.08
CA LEU A 16 24.41 -18.85 -22.77
C LEU A 16 24.33 -18.79 -24.32
N ARG A 17 24.38 -17.58 -24.88
CA ARG A 17 25.49 -17.01 -25.70
C ARG A 17 25.01 -15.84 -26.57
N SER A 18 25.94 -14.91 -26.79
CA SER A 18 25.92 -13.75 -27.70
C SER A 18 25.32 -12.44 -27.14
N GLN A 19 26.24 -11.52 -26.85
CA GLN A 19 25.96 -10.10 -26.76
C GLN A 19 25.62 -9.58 -28.16
N ALA A 20 24.37 -9.14 -28.33
CA ALA A 20 23.93 -8.10 -29.25
C ALA A 20 22.40 -8.03 -29.10
N VAL A 21 21.88 -7.16 -28.23
CA VAL A 21 20.43 -7.00 -28.09
C VAL A 21 19.92 -6.11 -29.22
N THR A 22 19.81 -6.70 -30.40
CA THR A 22 18.84 -6.27 -31.41
C THR A 22 17.47 -6.71 -30.89
N VAL A 23 16.66 -5.75 -30.43
CA VAL A 23 15.31 -6.02 -29.92
C VAL A 23 14.40 -6.43 -31.07
N HIS A 24 14.31 -7.73 -31.35
CA HIS A 24 13.29 -8.31 -32.21
C HIS A 24 12.05 -8.67 -31.39
N LYS A 25 10.95 -7.96 -31.68
CA LYS A 25 9.61 -8.14 -31.12
C LYS A 25 8.97 -9.44 -31.61
N LYS A 26 8.47 -10.29 -30.70
CA LYS A 26 7.31 -11.19 -30.92
C LYS A 26 6.83 -11.80 -29.59
N TYR A 27 5.76 -11.23 -29.02
CA TYR A 27 4.86 -11.96 -28.12
C TYR A 27 3.42 -11.77 -28.62
N THR A 28 2.83 -12.90 -29.01
CA THR A 28 1.48 -13.10 -29.51
C THR A 28 0.54 -13.35 -28.34
N GLY A 29 -0.40 -12.43 -28.10
CA GLY A 29 -1.49 -12.56 -27.12
C GLY A 29 -2.12 -11.20 -26.85
N SER A 30 -3.32 -10.97 -27.38
CA SER A 30 -3.98 -9.67 -27.44
C SER A 30 -4.75 -9.30 -26.17
N SER A 31 -4.23 -8.36 -25.40
CA SER A 31 -5.03 -7.33 -24.73
C SER A 31 -4.27 -6.01 -24.84
N ARG A 32 -4.78 -5.10 -25.67
CA ARG A 32 -4.24 -3.74 -25.81
C ARG A 32 -4.68 -2.95 -24.57
N PHE A 33 -3.87 -2.98 -23.53
CA PHE A 33 -3.78 -1.85 -22.61
C PHE A 33 -2.80 -0.88 -23.28
N GLU A 34 -3.31 0.25 -23.79
CA GLU A 34 -2.47 1.35 -24.28
C GLU A 34 -1.48 1.73 -23.18
N ASP A 35 -0.17 1.53 -23.44
CA ASP A 35 1.01 1.97 -22.69
C ASP A 35 0.75 2.61 -21.31
N ALA A 36 0.18 1.84 -20.38
CA ALA A 36 -0.15 2.31 -19.05
C ALA A 36 1.09 2.28 -18.16
N ASN A 37 1.94 3.32 -18.26
CA ASN A 37 3.06 3.67 -17.35
C ASN A 37 3.69 2.47 -16.58
N ILE A 38 4.17 1.46 -17.30
CA ILE A 38 4.81 0.30 -16.68
C ILE A 38 6.22 0.71 -16.26
N VAL A 39 6.56 0.49 -14.98
CA VAL A 39 7.90 0.75 -14.44
C VAL A 39 8.63 -0.57 -14.22
N GLU A 40 9.75 -0.74 -14.92
CA GLU A 40 10.64 -1.89 -14.78
C GLU A 40 11.99 -1.47 -14.18
N SER A 41 12.59 -2.34 -13.37
CA SER A 41 13.89 -2.11 -12.74
C SER A 41 14.57 -3.43 -12.41
N GLU A 42 15.86 -3.53 -12.72
CA GLU A 42 16.67 -4.72 -12.41
C GLU A 42 16.98 -4.86 -10.91
N LYS A 43 16.80 -3.80 -10.12
CA LYS A 43 17.22 -3.75 -8.71
C LYS A 43 16.05 -3.75 -7.74
N ALA A 44 15.17 -2.76 -7.88
CA ALA A 44 14.04 -2.59 -6.99
C ALA A 44 12.98 -1.66 -7.60
N VAL A 45 11.73 -1.87 -7.19
CA VAL A 45 10.56 -1.07 -7.56
C VAL A 45 9.81 -0.71 -6.28
N VAL A 46 9.24 0.49 -6.24
CA VAL A 46 8.27 0.93 -5.22
C VAL A 46 7.02 1.38 -5.96
N ALA A 47 5.87 0.90 -5.51
CA ALA A 47 4.57 1.28 -6.06
C ALA A 47 3.67 1.74 -4.91
N ALA A 48 2.99 2.85 -5.13
CA ALA A 48 2.09 3.50 -4.18
C ALA A 48 0.99 4.25 -4.94
N ASP A 49 -0.12 4.55 -4.27
CA ASP A 49 -1.28 5.24 -4.84
C ASP A 49 -0.97 6.64 -5.39
N ASP A 50 0.09 7.28 -4.90
CA ASP A 50 0.62 8.54 -5.43
C ASP A 50 2.09 8.37 -5.87
N GLY A 51 2.40 8.81 -7.09
CA GLY A 51 3.73 8.70 -7.68
C GLY A 51 4.82 9.43 -6.89
N ARG A 52 4.50 10.51 -6.17
CA ARG A 52 5.45 11.20 -5.29
C ARG A 52 5.86 10.32 -4.11
N CYS A 53 4.92 9.55 -3.56
CA CYS A 53 5.22 8.63 -2.46
C CYS A 53 6.00 7.41 -2.93
N SER A 54 5.75 6.94 -4.15
CA SER A 54 6.60 5.93 -4.81
C SER A 54 8.04 6.43 -4.95
N GLU A 55 8.23 7.68 -5.38
CA GLU A 55 9.56 8.30 -5.52
C GLU A 55 10.26 8.53 -4.17
N VAL A 56 9.52 8.88 -3.11
CA VAL A 56 10.07 8.96 -1.74
C VAL A 56 10.63 7.61 -1.30
N GLY A 57 9.86 6.52 -1.43
CA GLY A 57 10.35 5.18 -1.12
C GLY A 57 11.53 4.75 -2.00
N ALA A 58 11.45 5.02 -3.31
CA ALA A 58 12.53 4.73 -4.24
C ALA A 58 13.82 5.48 -3.87
N SER A 59 13.72 6.73 -3.42
CA SER A 59 14.88 7.52 -2.96
C SER A 59 15.59 6.87 -1.77
N VAL A 60 14.85 6.26 -0.84
CA VAL A 60 15.41 5.52 0.30
C VAL A 60 16.19 4.31 -0.18
N LEU A 61 15.65 3.55 -1.14
CA LEU A 61 16.36 2.42 -1.75
C LEU A 61 17.62 2.86 -2.51
N ARG A 62 17.55 3.97 -3.26
CA ARG A 62 18.72 4.52 -3.98
C ARG A 62 19.84 4.94 -3.02
N ARG A 63 19.50 5.35 -1.79
CA ARG A 63 20.45 5.65 -0.71
C ARG A 63 20.99 4.40 0.01
N GLY A 64 20.62 3.20 -0.42
CA GLY A 64 21.04 1.94 0.18
C GLY A 64 20.25 1.53 1.42
N GLY A 65 19.08 2.14 1.64
CA GLY A 65 18.17 1.79 2.73
C GLY A 65 17.58 0.38 2.59
N HIS A 66 17.04 -0.15 3.68
CA HIS A 66 16.36 -1.44 3.66
C HIS A 66 14.98 -1.33 2.98
N VAL A 67 14.46 -2.43 2.44
CA VAL A 67 13.11 -2.45 1.80
C VAL A 67 12.00 -2.06 2.79
N VAL A 68 12.20 -2.37 4.06
CA VAL A 68 11.28 -1.97 5.15
C VAL A 68 11.34 -0.46 5.38
N ASP A 69 12.52 0.16 5.35
CA ASP A 69 12.67 1.62 5.49
C ASP A 69 11.97 2.36 4.36
N ALA A 70 12.11 1.84 3.12
CA ALA A 70 11.45 2.38 1.95
C ALA A 70 9.92 2.26 2.05
N ALA A 71 9.41 1.12 2.55
CA ALA A 71 7.98 0.93 2.79
C ALA A 71 7.46 1.92 3.84
N ILE A 72 8.16 2.08 4.97
CA ILE A 72 7.77 3.04 6.03
C ILE A 72 7.74 4.48 5.48
N ALA A 73 8.78 4.90 4.75
CA ALA A 73 8.84 6.24 4.16
C ALA A 73 7.69 6.48 3.16
N THR A 74 7.35 5.45 2.36
CA THR A 74 6.23 5.48 1.41
C THR A 74 4.90 5.64 2.14
N THR A 75 4.64 4.84 3.17
CA THR A 75 3.40 4.90 3.96
C THR A 75 3.26 6.21 4.72
N LEU A 76 4.35 6.76 5.27
CA LEU A 76 4.33 8.08 5.91
C LEU A 76 4.00 9.20 4.90
N CYS A 77 4.53 9.12 3.68
CA CYS A 77 4.15 10.04 2.61
C CYS A 77 2.66 9.92 2.27
N LEU A 78 2.15 8.69 2.13
CA LEU A 78 0.72 8.46 1.86
C LEU A 78 -0.17 9.01 2.97
N GLY A 79 0.25 8.93 4.23
CA GLY A 79 -0.49 9.51 5.35
C GLY A 79 -0.61 11.05 5.29
N ILE A 80 0.29 11.72 4.56
CA ILE A 80 0.25 13.17 4.34
C ILE A 80 -0.53 13.51 3.08
N VAL A 81 -0.28 12.77 2.00
CA VAL A 81 -0.85 13.04 0.68
C VAL A 81 -2.30 12.58 0.58
N ASN A 82 -2.63 11.47 1.22
CA ASN A 82 -3.96 10.88 1.28
C ASN A 82 -4.37 10.58 2.74
N PRO A 83 -4.56 11.63 3.57
CA PRO A 83 -4.80 11.48 5.00
C PRO A 83 -6.14 10.85 5.34
N MET A 84 -7.10 10.87 4.39
CA MET A 84 -8.40 10.24 4.56
C MET A 84 -8.33 8.71 4.46
N ALA A 85 -7.31 8.17 3.80
CA ALA A 85 -7.20 6.73 3.54
C ALA A 85 -6.23 6.00 4.47
N SER A 86 -5.12 6.65 4.83
CA SER A 86 -4.08 6.04 5.66
C SER A 86 -3.40 7.08 6.55
N GLY A 87 -2.72 6.62 7.61
CA GLY A 87 -1.95 7.50 8.48
C GLY A 87 -1.55 6.81 9.77
N ILE A 88 -0.82 7.56 10.62
CA ILE A 88 -0.30 7.05 11.90
C ILE A 88 -1.39 6.77 12.95
N GLY A 89 -2.59 7.31 12.75
CA GLY A 89 -3.72 7.15 13.67
C GLY A 89 -4.66 5.99 13.32
N GLY A 90 -4.35 5.23 12.27
CA GLY A 90 -5.15 4.09 11.85
C GLY A 90 -4.46 2.75 12.08
N GLU A 91 -4.73 1.81 11.18
CA GLU A 91 -4.25 0.43 11.20
C GLU A 91 -3.42 0.06 9.98
N GLY A 92 -2.86 -1.16 10.01
CA GLY A 92 -2.29 -1.75 8.81
C GLY A 92 -1.83 -3.19 9.00
N PHE A 93 -1.50 -3.81 7.86
CA PHE A 93 -0.79 -5.08 7.81
C PHE A 93 0.46 -4.93 6.96
N MET A 94 1.58 -5.44 7.45
CA MET A 94 2.83 -5.47 6.69
C MET A 94 3.31 -6.91 6.51
N ILE A 95 3.57 -7.31 5.27
CA ILE A 95 4.13 -8.63 4.96
C ILE A 95 5.54 -8.43 4.44
N VAL A 96 6.51 -9.05 5.12
CA VAL A 96 7.93 -8.94 4.79
C VAL A 96 8.50 -10.32 4.55
N ARG A 97 9.15 -10.49 3.40
CA ARG A 97 9.93 -11.70 3.10
C ARG A 97 11.41 -11.39 3.19
N SER A 98 12.12 -12.12 4.04
CA SER A 98 13.58 -12.04 4.12
C SER A 98 14.22 -12.83 2.98
N SER A 99 15.07 -12.19 2.19
CA SER A 99 15.87 -12.89 1.17
C SER A 99 16.95 -13.78 1.79
N ALA A 100 17.46 -13.41 2.97
CA ALA A 100 18.53 -14.15 3.64
C ALA A 100 18.04 -15.48 4.24
N THR A 101 16.84 -15.49 4.83
CA THR A 101 16.30 -16.68 5.51
C THR A 101 15.16 -17.34 4.76
N SER A 102 14.67 -16.74 3.67
CA SER A 102 13.46 -17.14 2.94
C SER A 102 12.18 -17.19 3.80
N GLN A 103 12.23 -16.67 5.03
CA GLN A 103 11.08 -16.61 5.92
C GLN A 103 10.19 -15.40 5.58
N THR A 104 8.89 -15.59 5.74
CA THR A 104 7.88 -14.53 5.59
C THR A 104 7.28 -14.23 6.95
N GLN A 105 7.22 -12.95 7.30
CA GLN A 105 6.64 -12.45 8.54
C GLN A 105 5.48 -11.52 8.20
N ALA A 106 4.41 -11.61 8.97
CA ALA A 106 3.27 -10.71 8.91
C ALA A 106 3.21 -9.91 10.21
N PHE A 107 3.09 -8.60 10.09
CA PHE A 107 2.89 -7.68 11.20
C PHE A 107 1.44 -7.20 11.16
N ASP A 108 0.68 -7.52 12.21
CA ASP A 108 -0.70 -7.05 12.44
C ASP A 108 -0.63 -5.80 13.32
N ILE A 109 -1.05 -4.67 12.76
CA ILE A 109 -1.04 -3.35 13.42
C ILE A 109 -2.48 -2.81 13.46
N ARG A 110 -3.48 -3.69 13.60
CA ARG A 110 -4.87 -3.27 13.78
C ARG A 110 -5.11 -2.62 15.12
N GLU A 111 -6.04 -1.68 15.17
CA GLU A 111 -6.42 -1.07 16.43
C GLU A 111 -7.09 -2.09 17.36
N THR A 112 -6.99 -1.83 18.65
CA THR A 112 -7.68 -2.60 19.67
C THR A 112 -8.70 -1.69 20.34
N ALA A 113 -9.93 -2.18 20.50
CA ALA A 113 -10.96 -1.46 21.23
C ALA A 113 -10.45 -1.10 22.64
N PRO A 114 -10.66 0.14 23.12
CA PRO A 114 -10.18 0.54 24.44
C PRO A 114 -10.85 -0.30 25.53
N LEU A 115 -10.17 -0.48 26.66
CA LEU A 115 -10.65 -1.34 27.75
C LEU A 115 -12.03 -0.95 28.29
N ALA A 116 -12.39 0.33 28.21
CA ALA A 116 -13.69 0.85 28.63
C ALA A 116 -14.81 0.63 27.61
N ALA A 117 -14.51 0.15 26.40
CA ALA A 117 -15.51 -0.14 25.38
C ALA A 117 -16.40 -1.31 25.85
N THR A 118 -17.71 -1.06 25.87
CA THR A 118 -18.71 -2.09 26.17
C THR A 118 -19.75 -2.13 25.06
N GLU A 119 -20.27 -3.31 24.76
CA GLU A 119 -21.34 -3.51 23.78
C GLU A 119 -22.55 -2.62 24.08
N ARG A 120 -22.99 -2.62 25.35
CA ARG A 120 -24.09 -1.77 25.82
C ARG A 120 -23.79 -0.27 25.63
N GLY A 121 -22.55 0.15 25.82
CA GLY A 121 -22.13 1.53 25.60
C GLY A 121 -22.26 1.94 24.13
N LEU A 122 -21.83 1.07 23.21
CA LEU A 122 -21.94 1.31 21.77
C LEU A 122 -23.40 1.36 21.33
N HIS A 123 -24.24 0.43 21.79
CA HIS A 123 -25.68 0.41 21.49
C HIS A 123 -26.38 1.69 21.99
N ARG A 124 -26.03 2.18 23.19
CA ARG A 124 -26.58 3.44 23.71
C ARG A 124 -26.14 4.65 22.89
N LEU A 125 -24.88 4.71 22.47
CA LEU A 125 -24.39 5.80 21.63
C LEU A 125 -25.15 5.84 20.30
N MET A 126 -25.35 4.69 19.65
CA MET A 126 -26.10 4.61 18.39
C MET A 126 -27.57 5.02 18.57
N ALA A 127 -28.21 4.61 19.66
CA ALA A 127 -29.58 5.02 19.99
C ALA A 127 -29.70 6.54 20.26
N LEU A 128 -28.67 7.17 20.84
CA LEU A 128 -28.64 8.62 21.05
C LEU A 128 -28.44 9.39 19.74
N LEU A 129 -27.48 8.97 18.92
CA LEU A 129 -27.21 9.60 17.62
C LEU A 129 -28.43 9.53 16.68
N THR A 130 -29.15 8.41 16.68
CA THR A 130 -30.40 8.26 15.89
C THR A 130 -31.54 9.11 16.43
N LYS A 131 -31.65 9.29 17.75
CA LYS A 131 -32.69 10.12 18.38
C LYS A 131 -32.45 11.62 18.18
N GLU A 132 -31.19 12.06 18.19
CA GLU A 132 -30.80 13.46 17.92
C GLU A 132 -31.05 13.84 16.45
N ASN A 133 -30.71 12.94 15.50
CA ASN A 133 -30.97 13.15 14.06
C ASN A 133 -32.48 13.23 13.71
N GLY A 134 -33.35 12.72 14.59
CA GLY A 134 -34.80 12.82 14.48
C GLY A 134 -35.42 14.10 15.08
N ARG A 135 -34.67 14.87 15.88
CA ARG A 135 -35.19 16.08 16.57
C ARG A 135 -35.02 17.40 15.79
N GLY A 136 -34.41 17.35 14.60
CA GLY A 136 -34.22 18.51 13.72
C GLY A 136 -35.23 18.67 12.58
N LYS A 137 -36.21 17.78 12.42
CA LYS A 137 -37.20 17.82 11.31
C LYS A 137 -38.61 18.21 11.76
N SER A 138 -38.77 19.13 12.71
CA SER A 138 -40.12 19.47 13.19
C SER A 138 -40.34 20.95 13.51
N GLN A 139 -39.79 21.90 12.73
CA GLN A 139 -40.23 23.30 12.88
C GLN A 139 -40.20 24.20 11.64
N GLU A 140 -39.74 23.77 10.45
CA GLU A 140 -39.84 24.59 9.23
C GLU A 140 -40.88 24.12 8.19
N ASP A 141 -41.41 22.89 8.29
CA ASP A 141 -42.45 22.39 7.36
C ASP A 141 -43.91 22.59 7.85
N GLN A 142 -44.14 23.43 8.87
CA GLN A 142 -45.49 23.79 9.35
C GLN A 142 -45.95 25.20 8.97
N ALA A 143 -45.24 25.88 8.06
CA ALA A 143 -45.55 27.25 7.65
C ALA A 143 -45.73 27.45 6.13
N LEU A 144 -46.07 26.40 5.36
CA LEU A 144 -46.58 26.54 3.99
C LEU A 144 -47.74 25.60 3.71
#